data_AF-A0A914DVC5-F1
#
_entry.id   AF-A0A914DVC5-F1
#
_cell.length_a   1.000
_cell.length_b   1.000
_cell.length_c   1.000
_cell.angle_alpha   90.00
_cell.angle_beta   90.00
_cell.angle_gamma   90.00
#
_symmetry.space_group_name_H-M   'P 1'
#
loop_
_entity.id
_entity.type
_entity.pdbx_description
1 polymer ?
#
loop_
_entity_poly.entity_id
_entity_poly.type
_entity_poly.pdbx_seq_one_letter_code
_entity_poly.pdbx_strand_id
1 'polypeptide(L)'
;MNPLGEDDDDLECNYVIDKNLITGLTLVEQGPKDLPDLDKDNFWDSKTIAPLYGLNAAERSVHPLQGSASKVNLVKDVKNITMIPNRTQLPDLVEEELLACTKIVEVEDHNRHEGAKNVYKRHVDPDNVLRRMRLLTSCLNKKPQTLSAPGSRRASLNGDDHKIPSNNDIENGK
;
A
#
# COMPACT_ATOMS: atom_id res chain seq x y z
N MET A 1 10.50 -35.66 7.29
CA MET A 1 9.05 -35.40 7.29
C MET A 1 8.60 -35.26 5.85
N ASN A 2 7.73 -36.17 5.39
CA ASN A 2 7.16 -36.18 4.05
C ASN A 2 5.64 -36.19 4.20
N PRO A 3 4.91 -35.09 3.86
CA PRO A 3 3.47 -34.97 4.09
C PRO A 3 2.58 -35.75 3.10
N LEU A 4 3.20 -36.57 2.24
CA LEU A 4 2.56 -37.37 1.20
C LEU A 4 2.68 -38.88 1.48
N GLY A 5 2.93 -39.25 2.75
CA GLY A 5 3.00 -40.64 3.19
C GLY A 5 1.62 -41.20 3.55
N GLU A 6 1.62 -42.16 4.48
CA GLU A 6 0.43 -42.82 5.03
C GLU A 6 0.29 -42.56 6.54
N ASP A 7 1.04 -41.63 7.12
CA ASP A 7 0.92 -41.29 8.54
C ASP A 7 -0.40 -40.55 8.78
N ASP A 8 -0.95 -40.65 10.00
CA ASP A 8 -2.28 -40.09 10.34
C ASP A 8 -2.41 -38.56 10.13
N ASP A 9 -1.29 -37.83 10.08
CA ASP A 9 -1.23 -36.38 9.86
C ASP A 9 -0.88 -36.00 8.40
N ASP A 10 -0.73 -36.97 7.50
CA ASP A 10 -0.44 -36.74 6.08
C ASP A 10 -1.67 -36.26 5.29
N LEU A 11 -1.42 -35.71 4.10
CA LEU A 11 -2.49 -35.27 3.22
C LEU A 11 -3.26 -36.46 2.64
N GLU A 12 -4.59 -36.40 2.74
CA GLU A 12 -5.53 -37.34 2.11
C GLU A 12 -5.60 -37.15 0.58
N CYS A 13 -4.50 -37.43 -0.13
CA CYS A 13 -4.40 -37.17 -1.57
C CYS A 13 -5.41 -37.96 -2.41
N ASN A 14 -5.70 -39.22 -2.03
CA ASN A 14 -6.68 -40.05 -2.73
C ASN A 14 -8.08 -39.42 -2.68
N TYR A 15 -8.49 -38.91 -1.52
CA TYR A 15 -9.75 -38.19 -1.37
C TYR A 15 -9.81 -36.96 -2.29
N VAL A 16 -8.75 -36.15 -2.32
CA VAL A 16 -8.71 -34.95 -3.17
C VAL A 16 -8.81 -35.31 -4.66
N ILE A 17 -8.13 -36.37 -5.11
CA ILE A 17 -8.21 -36.84 -6.50
C ILE A 17 -9.65 -37.23 -6.86
N ASP A 18 -10.28 -38.07 -6.04
CA ASP A 18 -11.65 -38.55 -6.27
C ASP A 18 -12.66 -37.40 -6.25
N LYS A 19 -12.54 -36.49 -5.27
CA LYS A 19 -13.41 -35.31 -5.16
C LYS A 19 -13.28 -34.39 -6.36
N ASN A 20 -12.07 -34.14 -6.83
CA ASN A 20 -11.83 -33.27 -7.97
C ASN A 20 -12.37 -33.89 -9.26
N LEU A 21 -12.17 -35.19 -9.46
CA LEU A 21 -12.68 -35.90 -10.63
C LEU A 21 -14.21 -35.84 -10.67
N ILE A 22 -14.88 -36.19 -9.57
CA ILE A 22 -16.35 -36.17 -9.48
C ILE A 22 -16.88 -34.74 -9.69
N THR A 23 -16.32 -33.76 -9.01
CA THR A 23 -16.78 -32.36 -9.08
C THR A 23 -16.59 -31.79 -10.49
N GLY A 24 -15.42 -32.02 -11.10
CA GLY A 24 -15.12 -31.54 -12.44
C GLY A 24 -16.05 -32.13 -13.50
N LEU A 25 -16.30 -33.45 -13.45
CA LEU A 25 -17.24 -34.11 -14.36
C LEU A 25 -18.67 -33.60 -14.15
N THR A 26 -19.12 -33.50 -12.89
CA THR A 26 -20.47 -33.01 -12.55
C THR A 26 -20.71 -31.59 -13.07
N LEU A 27 -19.73 -30.69 -12.91
CA LEU A 27 -19.84 -29.31 -13.38
C LEU A 27 -20.02 -29.21 -14.90
N VAL A 28 -19.27 -30.01 -15.67
CA VAL A 28 -19.37 -30.01 -17.14
C VAL A 28 -20.66 -30.68 -17.63
N GLU A 29 -21.10 -31.74 -16.97
CA GLU A 29 -22.28 -32.51 -17.37
C GLU A 29 -23.61 -31.82 -17.01
N GLN A 30 -23.71 -31.29 -15.79
CA GLN A 30 -24.96 -30.76 -15.22
C GLN A 30 -25.03 -29.22 -15.25
N GLY A 31 -23.90 -28.53 -15.13
CA GLY A 31 -23.85 -27.06 -14.96
C GLY A 31 -24.55 -26.25 -16.05
N PRO A 32 -24.42 -26.59 -17.35
CA PRO A 32 -25.10 -25.83 -18.42
C PRO A 32 -26.62 -26.08 -18.53
N LYS A 33 -27.15 -27.11 -17.86
CA LYS A 33 -28.52 -27.61 -18.11
C LYS A 33 -29.51 -27.35 -16.97
N ASP A 34 -29.02 -26.93 -15.80
CA ASP A 34 -29.83 -26.81 -14.58
C ASP A 34 -29.53 -25.49 -13.85
N LEU A 35 -29.79 -24.36 -14.52
CA LEU A 35 -29.75 -23.05 -13.87
C LEU A 35 -31.12 -22.77 -13.24
N PRO A 36 -31.17 -22.25 -12.00
CA PRO A 36 -32.41 -21.78 -11.42
C PRO A 36 -32.95 -20.57 -12.19
N ASP A 37 -34.26 -20.41 -12.20
CA ASP A 37 -34.90 -19.22 -12.77
C ASP A 37 -34.43 -17.95 -12.07
N LEU A 38 -34.29 -16.88 -12.86
CA LEU A 38 -33.82 -15.59 -12.35
C LEU A 38 -34.99 -14.80 -11.75
N ASP A 39 -35.04 -14.74 -10.43
CA ASP A 39 -36.01 -13.95 -9.67
C ASP A 39 -35.35 -12.83 -8.85
N LYS A 40 -36.12 -11.78 -8.56
CA LYS A 40 -35.70 -10.72 -7.63
C LYS A 40 -35.61 -11.29 -6.23
N ASP A 41 -34.51 -11.05 -5.54
CA ASP A 41 -34.34 -11.49 -4.16
C ASP A 41 -35.16 -10.64 -3.17
N ASN A 42 -35.29 -11.15 -1.94
CA ASN A 42 -36.09 -10.52 -0.87
C ASN A 42 -35.63 -9.10 -0.49
N PHE A 43 -34.41 -8.70 -0.84
CA PHE A 43 -33.84 -7.40 -0.53
C PHE A 43 -33.74 -6.48 -1.75
N TRP A 44 -34.29 -6.86 -2.91
CA TRP A 44 -34.14 -6.14 -4.17
C TRP A 44 -34.51 -4.64 -4.09
N ASP A 45 -35.61 -4.31 -3.41
CA ASP A 45 -36.08 -2.91 -3.24
C ASP A 45 -35.64 -2.28 -1.90
N SER A 46 -34.86 -2.98 -1.08
CA SER A 46 -34.49 -2.54 0.27
C SER A 46 -33.24 -1.67 0.26
N LYS A 47 -33.35 -0.43 0.77
CA LYS A 47 -32.19 0.48 0.92
C LYS A 47 -31.18 0.02 1.99
N THR A 48 -31.63 -0.75 2.97
CA THR A 48 -30.80 -1.25 4.06
C THR A 48 -31.12 -2.71 4.28
N ILE A 49 -30.08 -3.55 4.24
CA ILE A 49 -30.17 -4.97 4.49
C ILE A 49 -29.86 -5.20 5.97
N ALA A 50 -30.75 -5.90 6.68
CA ALA A 50 -30.54 -6.37 8.04
C ALA A 50 -30.46 -7.90 8.02
N PRO A 51 -29.25 -8.49 7.91
CA PRO A 51 -29.10 -9.94 7.95
C PRO A 51 -29.62 -10.50 9.28
N LEU A 52 -30.32 -11.62 9.22
CA LEU A 52 -30.79 -12.33 10.42
C LEU A 52 -29.66 -13.21 10.96
N TYR A 53 -29.43 -13.11 12.26
CA TYR A 53 -28.46 -13.93 12.98
C TYR A 53 -29.18 -14.86 13.94
N GLY A 54 -28.64 -16.06 14.15
CA GLY A 54 -29.07 -16.90 15.28
C GLY A 54 -28.77 -16.21 16.61
N LEU A 55 -29.51 -16.54 17.67
CA LEU A 55 -29.40 -15.88 19.00
C LEU A 55 -27.95 -15.76 19.48
N ASN A 56 -27.20 -16.87 19.49
CA ASN A 56 -25.79 -16.91 19.93
C ASN A 56 -24.84 -16.09 19.04
N ALA A 57 -25.19 -15.88 17.76
CA ALA A 57 -24.39 -15.07 16.84
C ALA A 57 -24.73 -13.58 16.98
N ALA A 58 -25.98 -13.24 17.30
CA ALA A 58 -26.43 -11.87 17.52
C ALA A 58 -25.83 -11.24 18.80
N GLU A 59 -25.52 -12.06 19.81
CA GLU A 59 -24.82 -11.62 21.03
C GLU A 59 -23.35 -11.23 20.78
N ARG A 60 -22.76 -11.65 19.65
CA ARG A 60 -21.37 -11.33 19.32
C ARG A 60 -21.28 -9.87 18.89
N SER A 61 -20.39 -9.11 19.52
CA SER A 61 -20.09 -7.76 19.08
C SER A 61 -19.47 -7.77 17.68
N VAL A 62 -20.09 -7.02 16.77
CA VAL A 62 -19.56 -6.79 15.42
C VAL A 62 -18.70 -5.55 15.46
N HIS A 63 -17.40 -5.72 15.19
CA HIS A 63 -16.44 -4.62 15.05
C HIS A 63 -16.09 -4.47 13.57
N PRO A 64 -16.88 -3.70 12.79
CA PRO A 64 -16.55 -3.50 11.39
C PRO A 64 -15.18 -2.83 11.28
N LEU A 65 -14.41 -3.20 10.25
CA LEU A 65 -13.12 -2.59 10.00
C LEU A 65 -13.32 -1.11 9.67
N GLN A 66 -13.14 -0.27 10.67
CA GLN A 66 -13.16 1.16 10.54
C GLN A 66 -11.71 1.62 10.36
N GLY A 67 -11.40 2.26 9.22
CA GLY A 67 -10.04 2.71 8.93
C GLY A 67 -9.49 3.64 10.03
N SER A 68 -8.18 3.56 10.31
CA SER A 68 -7.52 4.35 11.35
C SER A 68 -7.70 5.86 11.17
N ALA A 69 -7.86 6.33 9.94
CA ALA A 69 -8.09 7.73 9.59
C ALA A 69 -9.58 8.13 9.48
N SER A 70 -10.52 7.19 9.61
CA SER A 70 -11.95 7.43 9.31
C SER A 70 -12.65 8.44 10.24
N LYS A 71 -12.10 8.66 11.43
CA LYS A 71 -12.62 9.59 12.45
C LYS A 71 -11.64 10.74 12.74
N VAL A 72 -10.80 11.09 11.76
CA VAL A 72 -9.87 12.22 11.92
C VAL A 72 -10.67 13.51 12.01
N ASN A 73 -10.63 14.14 13.19
CA ASN A 73 -11.08 15.52 13.34
C ASN A 73 -10.02 16.42 12.71
N LEU A 74 -10.37 17.10 11.61
CA LEU A 74 -9.47 18.06 10.99
C LEU A 74 -9.24 19.22 11.97
N VAL A 75 -7.98 19.51 12.25
CA VAL A 75 -7.58 20.63 13.12
C VAL A 75 -7.96 21.93 12.41
N LYS A 76 -8.63 22.85 13.12
CA LYS A 76 -8.99 24.17 12.58
C LYS A 76 -7.73 25.00 12.23
N ASP A 77 -6.69 24.85 13.04
CA ASP A 77 -5.39 25.50 12.87
C ASP A 77 -4.32 24.51 12.38
N VAL A 78 -3.98 24.60 11.09
CA VAL A 78 -3.00 23.69 10.45
C VAL A 78 -1.55 23.99 10.88
N LYS A 79 -1.28 25.22 11.35
CA LYS A 79 0.09 25.66 11.67
C LYS A 79 0.56 25.17 13.03
N ASN A 80 -0.33 25.16 14.02
CA ASN A 80 -0.01 24.86 15.41
C ASN A 80 -0.90 23.72 15.91
N ILE A 81 -0.29 22.58 16.24
CA ILE A 81 -1.00 21.43 16.79
C ILE A 81 -0.72 21.34 18.28
N THR A 82 -1.77 21.23 19.09
CA THR A 82 -1.64 20.97 20.53
C THR A 82 -1.48 19.47 20.73
N MET A 83 -0.29 19.04 21.14
CA MET A 83 0.02 17.65 21.48
C MET A 83 -0.28 17.41 22.96
N ILE A 84 -1.16 16.45 23.24
CA ILE A 84 -1.58 16.06 24.58
C ILE A 84 -1.15 14.61 24.81
N PRO A 85 -0.59 14.26 25.99
CA PRO A 85 -0.24 12.89 26.32
C PRO A 85 -1.47 11.97 26.32
N ASN A 86 -1.27 10.69 25.97
CA ASN A 86 -2.36 9.73 25.91
C ASN A 86 -2.85 9.37 27.31
N ARG A 87 -4.05 9.83 27.66
CA ARG A 87 -4.72 9.57 28.95
C ARG A 87 -4.86 8.08 29.27
N THR A 88 -5.06 7.21 28.27
CA THR A 88 -5.25 5.77 28.54
C THR A 88 -3.95 5.08 28.98
N GLN A 89 -2.80 5.65 28.65
CA GLN A 89 -1.49 5.13 29.07
C GLN A 89 -1.01 5.76 30.37
N LEU A 90 -1.72 6.77 30.88
CA LEU A 90 -1.33 7.60 32.01
C LEU A 90 -2.57 7.95 32.87
N PRO A 91 -3.24 6.94 33.47
CA PRO A 91 -4.50 7.15 34.20
C PRO A 91 -4.33 7.89 35.53
N ASP A 92 -3.12 7.85 36.11
CA ASP A 92 -2.84 8.37 37.45
C ASP A 92 -2.43 9.86 37.46
N LEU A 93 -2.24 10.49 36.30
CA LEU A 93 -1.85 11.90 36.24
C LEU A 93 -3.04 12.83 36.50
N VAL A 94 -2.81 13.83 37.34
CA VAL A 94 -3.80 14.86 37.65
C VAL A 94 -3.93 15.83 36.46
N GLU A 95 -5.12 16.42 36.27
CA GLU A 95 -5.40 17.30 35.12
C GLU A 95 -4.41 18.47 35.00
N GLU A 96 -3.91 18.99 36.13
CA GLU A 96 -2.89 20.05 36.15
C GLU A 96 -1.54 19.60 35.58
N GLU A 97 -1.14 18.36 35.83
CA GLU A 97 0.10 17.77 35.31
C GLU A 97 -0.02 17.43 33.81
N LEU A 98 -1.21 17.01 33.38
CA LEU A 98 -1.53 16.79 31.97
C LEU A 98 -1.45 18.10 31.16
N LEU A 99 -1.94 19.20 31.73
CA LEU A 99 -1.82 20.53 31.14
C LEU A 99 -0.35 20.98 31.09
N ALA A 100 0.44 20.73 32.14
CA ALA A 100 1.86 21.06 32.15
C ALA A 100 2.65 20.30 31.07
N CYS A 101 2.21 19.08 30.72
CA CYS A 101 2.82 18.26 29.68
C CYS A 101 2.29 18.54 28.27
N THR A 102 1.25 19.37 28.14
CA THR A 102 0.68 19.76 26.86
C THR A 102 1.63 20.71 26.14
N LYS A 103 1.93 20.44 24.87
CA LYS A 103 2.86 21.23 24.07
C LYS A 103 2.21 21.68 22.78
N ILE A 104 2.37 22.95 22.45
CA ILE A 104 2.02 23.47 21.12
C ILE A 104 3.22 23.24 20.22
N VAL A 105 2.99 22.54 19.11
CA VAL A 105 4.02 22.20 18.13
C VAL A 105 3.68 22.89 16.82
N GLU A 106 4.63 23.67 16.31
CA GLU A 106 4.56 24.24 14.98
C GLU A 106 4.88 23.16 13.94
N VAL A 107 3.93 22.92 13.04
CA VAL A 107 3.93 21.76 12.14
C VAL A 107 5.07 21.82 11.12
N GLU A 108 5.35 22.99 10.57
CA GLU A 108 6.40 23.15 9.56
C GLU A 108 7.78 22.84 10.15
N ASP A 109 8.08 23.38 11.33
CA ASP A 109 9.32 23.17 12.06
C ASP A 109 9.51 21.70 12.44
N HIS A 110 8.46 21.07 12.96
CA HIS A 110 8.46 19.66 13.29
C HIS A 110 8.70 18.78 12.05
N ASN A 111 8.01 19.05 10.95
CA ASN A 111 8.15 18.31 9.70
C ASN A 111 9.55 18.46 9.09
N ARG A 112 10.15 19.66 9.14
CA ARG A 112 11.54 19.89 8.70
C ARG A 112 12.51 19.08 9.55
N HIS A 113 12.34 19.08 10.87
CA HIS A 113 13.21 18.36 11.79
C HIS A 113 13.11 16.84 11.63
N GLU A 114 11.90 16.28 11.56
CA GLU A 114 11.71 14.85 11.32
C GLU A 114 12.14 14.44 9.91
N GLY A 115 11.94 15.30 8.91
CA GLY A 115 12.47 15.11 7.56
C GLY A 115 13.99 14.93 7.58
N ALA A 116 14.72 15.82 8.26
CA ALA A 116 16.18 15.72 8.39
C ALA A 116 16.62 14.44 9.12
N LYS A 117 15.93 14.06 10.21
CA LYS A 117 16.20 12.79 10.91
C LYS A 117 15.97 11.58 10.01
N ASN A 118 14.90 11.58 9.23
CA ASN A 118 14.58 10.48 8.33
C ASN A 118 15.59 10.37 7.18
N VAL A 119 16.08 11.51 6.66
CA VAL A 119 17.19 11.53 5.69
C VAL A 119 18.45 10.94 6.32
N TYR A 120 18.80 11.35 7.53
CA TYR A 120 19.95 10.79 8.26
C TYR A 120 19.79 9.28 8.47
N LYS A 121 18.64 8.82 8.97
CA LYS A 121 18.34 7.39 9.16
C LYS A 121 18.50 6.60 7.86
N ARG A 122 17.96 7.11 6.75
CA ARG A 122 18.14 6.48 5.42
C ARG A 122 19.59 6.45 4.96
N HIS A 123 20.40 7.45 5.31
CA HIS A 123 21.83 7.48 4.96
C HIS A 123 22.68 6.54 5.80
N VAL A 124 22.33 6.35 7.07
CA VAL A 124 23.02 5.43 7.99
C VAL A 124 22.44 4.01 7.91
N ASP A 125 21.33 3.83 7.17
CA ASP A 125 20.71 2.54 6.96
C ASP A 125 21.70 1.55 6.31
N PRO A 126 21.95 0.38 6.94
CA PRO A 126 22.94 -0.57 6.48
C PRO A 126 22.66 -1.07 5.06
N ASP A 127 21.40 -1.21 4.65
CA ASP A 127 21.05 -1.67 3.31
C ASP A 127 21.38 -0.61 2.25
N ASN A 128 21.17 0.67 2.56
CA ASN A 128 21.56 1.76 1.66
C ASN A 128 23.09 1.90 1.57
N VAL A 129 23.81 1.73 2.68
CA VAL A 129 25.28 1.75 2.69
C VAL A 129 25.84 0.57 1.87
N LEU A 130 25.33 -0.64 2.08
CA LEU A 130 25.70 -1.83 1.33
C LEU A 130 25.38 -1.68 -0.17
N ARG A 131 24.22 -1.14 -0.51
CA ARG A 131 23.83 -0.87 -1.90
C ARG A 131 24.79 0.12 -2.57
N ARG A 132 25.20 1.18 -1.87
CA ARG A 132 26.22 2.13 -2.36
C ARG A 132 27.57 1.44 -2.59
N MET A 133 28.03 0.62 -1.65
CA MET A 133 29.28 -0.13 -1.82
C MET A 133 29.23 -1.05 -3.04
N ARG A 134 28.12 -1.79 -3.22
CA ARG A 134 27.92 -2.68 -4.39
C ARG A 134 27.97 -1.91 -5.72
N LEU A 135 27.32 -0.75 -5.78
CA LEU A 135 27.35 0.10 -6.97
C LEU A 135 28.76 0.62 -7.27
N LEU A 136 29.50 1.08 -6.26
CA LEU A 136 30.88 1.52 -6.43
C LEU A 136 31.80 0.39 -6.92
N THR A 137 31.66 -0.83 -6.39
CA THR A 137 32.39 -2.00 -6.90
C THR A 137 32.00 -2.38 -8.33
N SER A 138 30.75 -2.18 -8.74
CA SER A 138 30.32 -2.45 -10.12
C SER A 138 30.93 -1.47 -11.13
N CYS A 139 31.22 -0.23 -10.73
CA CYS A 139 31.90 0.76 -11.57
C CYS A 139 33.38 0.46 -11.74
N LEU A 140 34.04 -0.14 -10.74
CA LEU A 140 35.44 -0.58 -10.82
C LEU A 140 35.62 -1.84 -11.67
N ASN A 141 34.57 -2.64 -11.86
CA ASN A 141 34.56 -3.82 -12.71
C ASN A 141 34.13 -3.55 -14.16
N LYS A 142 33.89 -2.29 -14.55
CA LYS A 142 33.76 -1.92 -15.96
C LYS A 142 35.17 -1.96 -16.58
N LYS A 143 35.45 -2.97 -17.41
CA LYS A 143 36.67 -3.01 -18.24
C LYS A 143 36.86 -1.66 -18.95
N PRO A 144 38.09 -1.13 -19.04
CA PRO A 144 38.32 0.12 -19.75
C PRO A 144 37.81 -0.01 -21.18
N GLN A 145 36.88 0.86 -21.58
CA GLN A 145 36.55 1.02 -22.99
C GLN A 145 37.83 1.51 -23.67
N THR A 146 38.28 0.74 -24.66
CA THR A 146 39.43 1.07 -25.50
C THR A 146 39.21 2.44 -26.13
N LEU A 147 40.12 3.37 -25.87
CA LEU A 147 40.20 4.66 -26.55
C LEU A 147 40.39 4.44 -28.06
N SER A 148 39.34 4.59 -28.86
CA SER A 148 39.49 4.83 -30.30
C SER A 148 39.71 6.33 -30.52
N ALA A 149 40.82 6.65 -31.17
CA ALA A 149 41.34 8.00 -31.42
C ALA A 149 40.32 8.97 -32.07
N PRO A 150 40.46 10.30 -31.84
CA PRO A 150 39.57 11.30 -32.43
C PRO A 150 39.87 11.48 -33.92
N GLY A 151 38.97 10.98 -34.76
CA GLY A 151 38.97 11.23 -36.20
C GLY A 151 38.51 12.66 -36.51
N SER A 152 39.46 13.48 -36.94
CA SER A 152 39.26 14.82 -37.52
C SER A 152 38.17 14.84 -38.60
N ARG A 153 37.11 15.64 -38.40
CA ARG A 153 36.28 16.18 -39.50
C ARG A 153 35.90 17.63 -39.23
N ARG A 154 36.76 18.51 -39.76
CA ARG A 154 36.51 19.71 -40.57
C ARG A 154 35.13 20.38 -40.39
N ALA A 155 35.17 21.63 -39.90
CA ALA A 155 34.08 22.59 -39.95
C ALA A 155 33.63 22.84 -41.40
N SER A 156 32.32 22.84 -41.63
CA SER A 156 31.71 23.54 -42.76
C SER A 156 30.56 24.37 -42.22
N LEU A 157 30.70 25.69 -42.40
CA LEU A 157 29.63 26.67 -42.26
C LEU A 157 28.57 26.42 -43.33
N ASN A 158 27.31 26.66 -42.95
CA ASN A 158 26.09 27.02 -43.70
C ASN A 158 24.94 26.56 -42.78
N GLY A 159 24.21 27.45 -42.09
CA GLY A 159 23.31 28.42 -42.70
C GLY A 159 21.95 27.74 -42.87
N ASP A 160 20.98 28.08 -42.01
CA ASP A 160 19.54 28.22 -42.32
C ASP A 160 18.63 27.84 -41.13
N ASP A 161 18.06 28.91 -40.58
CA ASP A 161 16.66 29.12 -40.19
C ASP A 161 16.02 28.46 -38.94
N HIS A 162 15.66 29.39 -38.05
CA HIS A 162 14.72 29.32 -36.95
C HIS A 162 13.44 28.52 -37.21
N LYS A 163 13.05 27.67 -36.24
CA LYS A 163 11.67 27.65 -35.73
C LYS A 163 11.56 27.06 -34.32
N ILE A 164 11.15 27.91 -33.37
CA ILE A 164 10.72 27.54 -32.02
C ILE A 164 9.29 26.98 -32.13
N PRO A 165 8.95 25.80 -31.58
CA PRO A 165 7.55 25.41 -31.45
C PRO A 165 6.97 26.05 -30.18
N SER A 166 5.96 26.88 -30.39
CA SER A 166 5.07 27.44 -29.38
C SER A 166 4.16 26.37 -28.78
N ASN A 167 4.07 26.34 -27.45
CA ASN A 167 3.08 25.57 -26.69
C ASN A 167 1.68 26.16 -26.88
N ASN A 168 0.79 25.36 -27.44
CA ASN A 168 -0.68 25.44 -27.44
C ASN A 168 -1.09 23.97 -27.15
N ASP A 169 -1.92 23.57 -26.19
CA ASP A 169 -3.21 24.11 -25.75
C ASP A 169 -3.55 23.57 -24.34
N ILE A 170 -3.98 24.43 -23.42
CA ILE A 170 -4.83 24.05 -22.27
C ILE A 170 -5.92 25.12 -22.16
N GLU A 171 -7.15 24.65 -21.87
CA GLU A 171 -8.33 25.37 -21.39
C GLU A 171 -9.27 25.97 -22.44
N ASN A 172 -10.38 25.27 -22.70
CA ASN A 172 -11.72 25.76 -22.33
C ASN A 172 -12.80 24.70 -22.61
N GLY A 173 -13.40 24.17 -21.55
CA GLY A 173 -14.58 23.32 -21.60
C GLY A 173 -15.45 23.57 -20.38
N LYS A 174 -16.65 24.10 -20.61
CA LYS A 174 -17.74 24.30 -19.65
C LYS A 174 -18.29 22.98 -19.13
#